data_AF-A0A953XC15-F1
#
_entry.id   AF-A0A953XC15-F1
#
_cell.length_a   1.000
_cell.length_b   1.000
_cell.length_c   1.000
_cell.angle_alpha   90.00
_cell.angle_beta   90.00
_cell.angle_gamma   90.00
#
_symmetry.space_group_name_H-M   'P 1'
#
loop_
_entity.id
_entity.type
_entity.pdbx_description
1 polymer ?
#
loop_
_entity_poly.entity_id
_entity_poly.type
_entity_poly.pdbx_seq_one_letter_code
_entity_poly.pdbx_strand_id
1 'polypeptide(L)'
;MSSVTTADTAGIDGRSRIAAALAKRMRGRRRAEVRFQVYGIAAIVLSVTMLAILLVTIIQAGYTAFIQAYFEIDVTIDEQAVDPDGARDPDDLAMVNYAQIVESALVQLLDLEDQQVPLNTLLALPRARAENLIEELDAQIASGRITFAGITDFGQPVALGLLANLNTMPPVEDFLSDDLRGRVDLAAVIGLAGELRGALADVPIEFANLQRGRFVDADLLEPFADRVIPESVTDPRERTGLLRGVARAVNDSVAESVRLRFAEQSLSLGDLENADLADRLRSTLSEYVDEMISRGAGNQLRAMVLADPELIGQTISLDFLASSDVDVMMKGQISRDLPESRRQVNDLQLQWMDRLQEEGYLGTRFAWSLFTNGASTQPEQSGIGVAVVGSFYMMLIVLALALPLGVATAIYLEEFAPKNRATDVIEVNINNLAAVPSIVFGLLGLAVFVNFANLGRSAPLVGGLVLTLMTLPTIIIAARAALKAVPPSIREAALGVGASKTQSIFHHVLPLAMPGILTGTIIGMAQALGETAPLL
;
A
#
# COMPACT_ATOMS: atom_id res chain seq x y z
N MET A 1 -7.41 -61.45 80.50
CA MET A 1 -7.17 -60.14 79.85
C MET A 1 -6.04 -60.28 78.83
N SER A 2 -6.31 -60.74 77.60
CA SER A 2 -5.31 -60.73 76.50
C SER A 2 -5.82 -61.33 75.17
N SER A 3 -6.97 -60.87 74.65
CA SER A 3 -7.39 -61.27 73.28
C SER A 3 -8.27 -60.27 72.51
N VAL A 4 -8.42 -59.02 72.97
CA VAL A 4 -9.30 -58.04 72.28
C VAL A 4 -8.52 -57.02 71.42
N THR A 5 -7.19 -56.98 71.49
CA THR A 5 -6.42 -55.83 70.95
C THR A 5 -5.91 -55.96 69.52
N THR A 6 -6.23 -57.02 68.77
CA THR A 6 -5.70 -57.22 67.40
C THR A 6 -6.73 -57.10 66.28
N ALA A 7 -8.04 -57.17 66.58
CA ALA A 7 -9.09 -57.09 65.55
C ALA A 7 -9.49 -55.65 65.18
N ASP A 8 -9.41 -54.71 66.13
CA ASP A 8 -9.92 -53.35 65.94
C ASP A 8 -8.91 -52.40 65.25
N THR A 9 -7.61 -52.69 65.38
CA THR A 9 -6.54 -51.94 64.68
C THR A 9 -6.51 -52.24 63.18
N ALA A 10 -6.88 -53.46 62.77
CA ALA A 10 -6.94 -53.86 61.35
C ALA A 10 -8.10 -53.17 60.60
N GLY A 11 -9.25 -52.95 61.26
CA GLY A 11 -10.42 -52.28 60.67
C GLY A 11 -10.25 -50.76 60.51
N ILE A 12 -9.52 -50.12 61.43
CA ILE A 12 -9.18 -48.69 61.38
C ILE A 12 -8.13 -48.42 60.29
N ASP A 13 -7.15 -49.31 60.12
CA ASP A 13 -6.10 -49.22 59.09
C ASP A 13 -6.64 -49.47 57.66
N GLY A 14 -7.68 -50.31 57.52
CA GLY A 14 -8.38 -50.49 56.24
C GLY A 14 -9.14 -49.25 55.77
N ARG A 15 -9.84 -48.56 56.67
CA ARG A 15 -10.59 -47.31 56.36
C ARG A 15 -9.65 -46.13 56.05
N SER A 16 -8.54 -46.01 56.77
CA SER A 16 -7.53 -44.97 56.51
C SER A 16 -6.83 -45.17 55.16
N ARG A 17 -6.52 -46.41 54.79
CA ARG A 17 -5.94 -46.77 53.48
C ARG A 17 -6.92 -46.51 52.33
N ILE A 18 -8.21 -46.81 52.51
CA ILE A 18 -9.25 -46.50 51.51
C ILE A 18 -9.41 -44.98 51.36
N ALA A 19 -9.45 -44.21 52.46
CA ALA A 19 -9.52 -42.75 52.42
C ALA A 19 -8.28 -42.13 51.75
N ALA A 20 -7.09 -42.64 52.04
CA ALA A 20 -5.84 -42.19 51.40
C ALA A 20 -5.80 -42.54 49.90
N ALA A 21 -6.27 -43.73 49.51
CA ALA A 21 -6.39 -44.13 48.11
C ALA A 21 -7.43 -43.29 47.34
N LEU A 22 -8.56 -42.96 47.99
CA LEU A 22 -9.58 -42.07 47.44
C LEU A 22 -9.05 -40.64 47.28
N ALA A 23 -8.36 -40.12 48.29
CA ALA A 23 -7.72 -38.79 48.23
C ALA A 23 -6.64 -38.74 47.13
N LYS A 24 -5.85 -39.81 46.95
CA LYS A 24 -4.86 -39.92 45.87
C LYS A 24 -5.53 -39.92 44.49
N ARG A 25 -6.64 -40.66 44.31
CA ARG A 25 -7.45 -40.63 43.08
C ARG A 25 -8.08 -39.26 42.82
N MET A 26 -8.61 -38.60 43.85
CA MET A 26 -9.20 -37.26 43.76
C MET A 26 -8.17 -36.19 43.39
N ARG A 27 -6.94 -36.26 43.92
CA ARG A 27 -5.82 -35.38 43.52
C ARG A 27 -5.43 -35.56 42.05
N GLY A 28 -5.45 -36.80 41.55
CA GLY A 28 -5.20 -37.10 40.13
C GLY A 28 -6.25 -36.47 39.21
N ARG A 29 -7.55 -36.62 39.54
CA ARG A 29 -8.65 -36.02 38.79
C ARG A 29 -8.58 -34.49 38.78
N ARG A 30 -8.33 -33.88 39.94
CA ARG A 30 -8.20 -32.42 40.07
C ARG A 30 -7.02 -31.86 39.23
N ARG A 31 -5.90 -32.59 39.12
CA ARG A 31 -4.78 -32.19 38.24
C ARG A 31 -5.11 -32.29 36.76
N ALA A 32 -5.90 -33.29 36.35
CA ALA A 32 -6.35 -33.41 34.95
C ALA A 32 -7.34 -32.29 34.59
N GLU A 33 -8.27 -31.98 35.49
CA GLU A 33 -9.23 -30.88 35.36
C GLU A 33 -8.53 -29.52 35.29
N VAL A 34 -7.57 -29.25 36.18
CA VAL A 34 -6.78 -28.01 36.15
C VAL A 34 -5.98 -27.89 34.85
N ARG A 35 -5.36 -28.98 34.35
CA ARG A 35 -4.67 -28.94 33.05
C ARG A 35 -5.62 -28.62 31.90
N PHE A 36 -6.81 -29.21 31.87
CA PHE A 36 -7.83 -28.91 30.87
C PHE A 36 -8.26 -27.44 30.91
N GLN A 37 -8.52 -26.90 32.10
CA GLN A 37 -8.85 -25.48 32.27
C GLN A 37 -7.69 -24.57 31.83
N VAL A 38 -6.46 -24.92 32.17
CA VAL A 38 -5.25 -24.17 31.73
C VAL A 38 -5.11 -24.21 30.22
N TYR A 39 -5.32 -25.35 29.56
CA TYR A 39 -5.31 -25.42 28.10
C TYR A 39 -6.41 -24.57 27.47
N GLY A 40 -7.62 -24.56 28.06
CA GLY A 40 -8.72 -23.70 27.61
C GLY A 40 -8.38 -22.21 27.74
N ILE A 41 -7.86 -21.77 28.88
CA ILE A 41 -7.43 -20.38 29.10
C ILE A 41 -6.27 -20.03 28.15
N ALA A 42 -5.28 -20.91 28.00
CA ALA A 42 -4.15 -20.69 27.10
C ALA A 42 -4.60 -20.54 25.64
N ALA A 43 -5.56 -21.36 25.19
CA ALA A 43 -6.14 -21.23 23.85
C ALA A 43 -6.86 -19.89 23.65
N ILE A 44 -7.66 -19.45 24.62
CA ILE A 44 -8.35 -18.15 24.58
C ILE A 44 -7.32 -17.00 24.55
N VAL A 45 -6.31 -17.04 25.42
CA VAL A 45 -5.26 -16.03 25.46
C VAL A 45 -4.50 -15.98 24.14
N LEU A 46 -4.15 -17.14 23.56
CA LEU A 46 -3.49 -17.22 22.26
C LEU A 46 -4.36 -16.60 21.16
N SER A 47 -5.65 -16.95 21.09
CA SER A 47 -6.57 -16.40 20.09
C SER A 47 -6.75 -14.88 20.22
N VAL A 48 -6.93 -14.37 21.44
CA VAL A 48 -7.05 -12.93 21.69
C VAL A 48 -5.76 -12.20 21.37
N THR A 49 -4.61 -12.79 21.69
CA THR A 49 -3.29 -12.21 21.36
C THR A 49 -3.09 -12.13 19.85
N MET A 50 -3.42 -13.20 19.12
CA MET A 50 -3.34 -13.20 17.65
C MET A 50 -4.28 -12.17 17.03
N LEU A 51 -5.51 -12.06 17.52
CA LEU A 51 -6.45 -11.03 17.07
C LEU A 51 -5.93 -9.62 17.36
N ALA A 52 -5.33 -9.39 18.54
CA ALA A 52 -4.76 -8.10 18.90
C ALA A 52 -3.57 -7.74 18.00
N ILE A 53 -2.66 -8.69 17.73
CA ILE A 53 -1.56 -8.49 16.79
C ILE A 53 -2.11 -8.11 15.41
N LEU A 54 -3.07 -8.88 14.90
CA LEU A 54 -3.68 -8.61 13.60
C LEU A 54 -4.31 -7.21 13.56
N LEU A 55 -5.07 -6.84 14.58
CA LEU A 55 -5.71 -5.52 14.66
C LEU A 55 -4.67 -4.39 14.71
N VAL A 56 -3.62 -4.54 15.53
CA VAL A 56 -2.54 -3.55 15.61
C VAL A 56 -1.84 -3.41 14.27
N THR A 57 -1.52 -4.52 13.60
CA THR A 57 -0.86 -4.47 12.29
C THR A 57 -1.72 -3.80 11.22
N ILE A 58 -3.04 -4.06 11.21
CA ILE A 58 -3.97 -3.40 10.28
C ILE A 58 -4.03 -1.89 10.54
N ILE A 59 -4.15 -1.47 11.80
CA ILE A 59 -4.23 -0.06 12.15
C ILE A 59 -2.90 0.65 11.81
N GLN A 60 -1.76 0.05 12.16
CA GLN A 60 -0.44 0.61 11.88
C GLN A 60 -0.15 0.70 10.38
N ALA A 61 -0.54 -0.28 9.59
CA ALA A 61 -0.37 -0.22 8.13
C ALA A 61 -1.37 0.75 7.46
N GLY A 62 -2.56 0.93 8.05
CA GLY A 62 -3.66 1.68 7.44
C GLY A 62 -3.77 3.15 7.83
N TYR A 63 -3.22 3.58 8.98
CA TYR A 63 -3.48 4.95 9.49
C TYR A 63 -3.00 6.04 8.52
N THR A 64 -1.92 5.78 7.77
CA THR A 64 -1.37 6.74 6.80
C THR A 64 -2.30 6.99 5.61
N ALA A 65 -3.28 6.12 5.35
CA ALA A 65 -4.29 6.35 4.32
C ALA A 65 -5.30 7.46 4.70
N PHE A 66 -5.42 7.79 5.99
CA PHE A 66 -6.29 8.87 6.47
C PHE A 66 -5.63 10.24 6.41
N ILE A 67 -4.37 10.30 6.00
CA ILE A 67 -3.60 11.53 5.86
C ILE A 67 -3.31 11.70 4.37
N GLN A 68 -3.28 12.92 3.87
CA GLN A 68 -2.88 13.24 2.50
C GLN A 68 -2.05 14.53 2.49
N ALA A 69 -1.00 14.56 1.68
CA ALA A 69 -0.24 15.76 1.40
C ALA A 69 -0.97 16.64 0.36
N TYR A 70 -0.93 17.95 0.58
CA TYR A 70 -1.57 18.93 -0.29
C TYR A 70 -0.70 20.16 -0.45
N PHE A 71 -0.81 20.79 -1.61
CA PHE A 71 -0.36 22.14 -1.85
C PHE A 71 -1.53 23.11 -1.74
N GLU A 72 -1.27 24.31 -1.22
CA GLU A 72 -2.20 25.43 -1.18
C GLU A 72 -1.47 26.63 -1.76
N ILE A 73 -1.68 26.94 -3.04
CA ILE A 73 -0.94 28.00 -3.75
C ILE A 73 -1.90 28.94 -4.46
N ASP A 74 -1.48 30.18 -4.68
CA ASP A 74 -2.23 31.16 -5.46
C ASP A 74 -1.96 30.96 -6.95
N VAL A 75 -3.00 30.61 -7.71
CA VAL A 75 -2.95 30.37 -9.15
C VAL A 75 -3.67 31.50 -9.87
N THR A 76 -2.97 32.15 -10.79
CA THR A 76 -3.55 33.17 -11.66
C THR A 76 -4.00 32.55 -12.98
N ILE A 77 -5.28 32.67 -13.30
CA ILE A 77 -5.87 32.12 -14.53
C ILE A 77 -5.84 33.23 -15.58
N ASP A 78 -4.79 33.30 -16.40
CA ASP A 78 -4.68 34.34 -17.41
C ASP A 78 -5.74 34.15 -18.53
N GLU A 79 -6.53 35.19 -18.79
CA GLU A 79 -7.53 35.22 -19.85
C GLU A 79 -6.91 34.96 -21.23
N GLN A 80 -5.71 35.49 -21.50
CA GLN A 80 -5.04 35.29 -22.79
C GLN A 80 -4.54 33.87 -22.99
N ALA A 81 -4.28 33.13 -21.90
CA ALA A 81 -3.81 31.75 -21.96
C ALA A 81 -4.97 30.74 -22.05
N VAL A 82 -6.13 31.09 -21.50
CA VAL A 82 -7.27 30.18 -21.33
C VAL A 82 -8.39 30.45 -22.34
N ASP A 83 -8.73 31.72 -22.61
CA ASP A 83 -9.82 32.11 -23.51
C ASP A 83 -9.45 33.40 -24.28
N PRO A 84 -8.60 33.30 -25.32
CA PRO A 84 -8.11 34.46 -26.07
C PRO A 84 -9.23 35.29 -26.73
N ASP A 85 -10.35 34.64 -27.08
CA ASP A 85 -11.48 35.25 -27.76
C ASP A 85 -12.55 35.77 -26.78
N GLY A 86 -12.42 35.48 -25.48
CA GLY A 86 -13.35 35.87 -24.42
C GLY A 86 -14.75 35.26 -24.58
N ALA A 87 -14.87 34.19 -25.36
CA ALA A 87 -16.14 33.59 -25.75
C ALA A 87 -16.75 32.74 -24.63
N ARG A 88 -15.91 32.27 -23.69
CA ARG A 88 -16.23 31.36 -22.58
C ARG A 88 -17.00 30.13 -23.04
N ASP A 89 -16.64 29.60 -24.21
CA ASP A 89 -17.25 28.38 -24.75
C ASP A 89 -16.81 27.16 -23.91
N PRO A 90 -17.74 26.38 -23.33
CA PRO A 90 -17.39 25.20 -22.55
C PRO A 90 -16.54 24.17 -23.30
N ASP A 91 -16.69 24.04 -24.62
CA ASP A 91 -15.94 23.07 -25.42
C ASP A 91 -14.48 23.52 -25.59
N ASP A 92 -14.24 24.81 -25.84
CA ASP A 92 -12.89 25.38 -25.97
C ASP A 92 -12.17 25.38 -24.61
N LEU A 93 -12.88 25.79 -23.55
CA LEU A 93 -12.36 25.77 -22.19
C LEU A 93 -11.98 24.36 -21.73
N ALA A 94 -12.66 23.31 -22.21
CA ALA A 94 -12.32 21.93 -21.85
C ALA A 94 -11.01 21.43 -22.47
N MET A 95 -10.51 22.06 -23.54
CA MET A 95 -9.29 21.65 -24.25
C MET A 95 -8.01 22.32 -23.72
N VAL A 96 -8.14 23.33 -22.86
CA VAL A 96 -7.01 24.06 -22.26
C VAL A 96 -6.16 23.15 -21.37
N ASN A 97 -4.84 23.35 -21.40
CA ASN A 97 -3.90 22.61 -20.55
C ASN A 97 -3.80 23.24 -19.15
N TYR A 98 -4.79 22.98 -18.30
CA TYR A 98 -4.80 23.46 -16.91
C TYR A 98 -3.67 22.89 -16.05
N ALA A 99 -3.10 21.73 -16.40
CA ALA A 99 -1.97 21.19 -15.65
C ALA A 99 -0.76 22.13 -15.72
N GLN A 100 -0.48 22.67 -16.91
CA GLN A 100 0.58 23.64 -17.13
C GLN A 100 0.36 24.95 -16.34
N ILE A 101 -0.89 25.36 -16.14
CA ILE A 101 -1.20 26.56 -15.34
C ILE A 101 -0.81 26.32 -13.88
N VAL A 102 -1.17 25.17 -13.32
CA VAL A 102 -0.81 24.80 -11.93
C VAL A 102 0.70 24.63 -11.78
N GLU A 103 1.35 23.95 -12.74
CA GLU A 103 2.81 23.80 -12.78
C GLU A 103 3.50 25.16 -12.80
N SER A 104 3.09 26.07 -13.69
CA SER A 104 3.71 27.39 -13.81
C SER A 104 3.54 28.25 -12.55
N ALA A 105 2.41 28.11 -11.83
CA ALA A 105 2.22 28.78 -10.55
C ALA A 105 3.19 28.26 -9.48
N LEU A 106 3.39 26.95 -9.39
CA LEU A 106 4.35 26.36 -8.44
C LEU A 106 5.80 26.70 -8.81
N VAL A 107 6.13 26.70 -10.10
CA VAL A 107 7.43 27.14 -10.62
C VAL A 107 7.71 28.60 -10.27
N GLN A 108 6.73 29.50 -10.45
CA GLN A 108 6.84 30.91 -10.06
C GLN A 108 7.04 31.06 -8.55
N LEU A 109 6.34 30.26 -7.76
CA LEU A 109 6.44 30.29 -6.30
C LEU A 109 7.85 29.88 -5.80
N LEU A 110 8.45 28.89 -6.45
CA LEU A 110 9.78 28.39 -6.09
C LEU A 110 10.92 29.32 -6.49
N ASP A 111 10.64 30.31 -7.34
CA ASP A 111 11.61 31.28 -7.87
C ASP A 111 12.89 30.61 -8.36
N LEU A 112 12.75 29.80 -9.42
CA LEU A 112 13.84 28.96 -9.92
C LEU A 112 15.08 29.73 -10.38
N GLU A 113 15.02 31.06 -10.55
CA GLU A 113 16.14 31.88 -11.04
C GLU A 113 17.21 32.11 -9.96
N ASP A 114 16.80 32.28 -8.71
CA ASP A 114 17.69 32.47 -7.56
C ASP A 114 18.12 31.13 -6.91
N GLN A 115 17.71 30.01 -7.49
CA GLN A 115 17.94 28.71 -6.89
C GLN A 115 19.35 28.17 -7.14
N GLN A 116 19.99 27.69 -6.07
CA GLN A 116 21.23 26.92 -6.14
C GLN A 116 20.92 25.49 -6.58
N VAL A 117 21.16 25.19 -7.86
CA VAL A 117 20.94 23.86 -8.43
C VAL A 117 22.19 23.02 -8.25
N PRO A 118 22.12 21.85 -7.61
CA PRO A 118 23.27 21.00 -7.47
C PRO A 118 23.73 20.49 -8.83
N LEU A 119 25.05 20.45 -9.04
CA LEU A 119 25.65 20.16 -10.34
C LEU A 119 25.30 18.74 -10.82
N ASN A 120 24.94 17.84 -9.89
CA ASN A 120 24.49 16.49 -10.21
C ASN A 120 23.20 16.47 -11.05
N THR A 121 22.38 17.53 -11.02
CA THR A 121 21.19 17.69 -11.86
C THR A 121 21.56 17.77 -13.34
N LEU A 122 22.77 18.27 -13.66
CA LEU A 122 23.29 18.26 -15.03
C LEU A 122 23.52 16.82 -15.55
N LEU A 123 23.83 15.86 -14.69
CA LEU A 123 24.03 14.46 -15.08
C LEU A 123 22.72 13.81 -15.56
N ALA A 124 21.57 14.32 -15.11
CA ALA A 124 20.25 13.85 -15.50
C ALA A 124 19.81 14.36 -16.89
N LEU A 125 20.50 15.37 -17.46
CA LEU A 125 20.15 15.93 -18.75
C LEU A 125 20.30 14.90 -19.88
N PRO A 126 19.37 14.85 -20.86
CA PRO A 126 19.49 13.97 -22.01
C PRO A 126 20.83 14.15 -22.73
N ARG A 127 21.49 13.06 -23.12
CA ARG A 127 22.87 13.06 -23.61
C ARG A 127 23.16 14.04 -24.76
N ALA A 128 22.26 14.12 -25.73
CA ALA A 128 22.38 15.05 -26.86
C ALA A 128 22.34 16.53 -26.44
N ARG A 129 21.77 16.82 -25.27
CA ARG A 129 21.68 18.16 -24.66
C ARG A 129 22.87 18.44 -23.74
N ALA A 130 23.47 17.40 -23.15
CA ALA A 130 24.58 17.52 -22.22
C ALA A 130 25.93 17.72 -22.92
N GLU A 131 26.20 17.07 -24.06
CA GLU A 131 27.53 17.10 -24.73
C GLU A 131 28.03 18.52 -25.05
N ASN A 132 27.18 19.43 -25.56
CA ASN A 132 27.55 20.84 -25.80
C ASN A 132 27.69 21.67 -24.50
N LEU A 133 27.00 21.24 -23.44
CA LEU A 133 26.94 21.91 -22.15
C LEU A 133 28.28 21.83 -21.42
N ILE A 134 28.92 20.66 -21.50
CA ILE A 134 30.16 20.37 -20.79
C ILE A 134 31.34 21.06 -21.45
N GLU A 135 31.39 21.09 -22.79
CA GLU A 135 32.42 21.88 -23.49
C GLU A 135 32.36 23.35 -23.07
N GLU A 136 31.15 23.89 -22.86
CA GLU A 136 30.95 25.27 -22.41
C GLU A 136 31.24 25.45 -20.91
N LEU A 137 30.80 24.54 -20.04
CA LEU A 137 31.14 24.55 -18.62
C LEU A 137 32.66 24.45 -18.44
N ASP A 138 33.33 23.53 -19.14
CA ASP A 138 34.79 23.42 -19.17
C ASP A 138 35.44 24.71 -19.66
N ALA A 139 34.88 25.38 -20.68
CA ALA A 139 35.38 26.66 -21.17
C ALA A 139 35.22 27.79 -20.12
N GLN A 140 34.10 27.85 -19.41
CA GLN A 140 33.84 28.87 -18.39
C GLN A 140 34.68 28.65 -17.13
N ILE A 141 34.86 27.39 -16.71
CA ILE A 141 35.77 27.00 -15.63
C ILE A 141 37.22 27.33 -16.02
N ALA A 142 37.64 26.99 -17.25
CA ALA A 142 38.97 27.31 -17.76
C ALA A 142 39.22 28.82 -17.86
N SER A 143 38.17 29.62 -18.06
CA SER A 143 38.23 31.08 -18.05
C SER A 143 38.24 31.72 -16.66
N GLY A 144 38.07 30.91 -15.59
CA GLY A 144 38.04 31.37 -14.21
C GLY A 144 36.77 32.16 -13.82
N ARG A 145 35.72 32.12 -14.65
CA ARG A 145 34.43 32.80 -14.38
C ARG A 145 33.56 32.03 -13.39
N ILE A 146 33.67 30.70 -13.39
CA ILE A 146 33.06 29.82 -12.39
C ILE A 146 34.18 29.32 -11.48
N THR A 147 34.13 29.70 -10.21
CA THR A 147 35.08 29.19 -9.20
C THR A 147 34.35 28.23 -8.29
N PHE A 148 34.66 26.94 -8.39
CA PHE A 148 34.17 25.96 -7.44
C PHE A 148 34.93 26.08 -6.12
N ALA A 149 34.20 26.14 -5.01
CA ALA A 149 34.80 26.22 -3.69
C ALA A 149 35.71 24.99 -3.44
N GLY A 150 37.02 25.24 -3.34
CA GLY A 150 38.00 24.22 -2.91
C GLY A 150 38.99 23.72 -3.96
N ILE A 151 38.95 24.18 -5.21
CA ILE A 151 39.90 23.75 -6.26
C ILE A 151 40.69 24.97 -6.75
N THR A 152 41.76 25.32 -6.04
CA THR A 152 42.55 26.55 -6.27
C THR A 152 43.81 26.37 -7.12
N ASP A 153 43.99 25.27 -7.86
CA ASP A 153 45.19 25.17 -8.69
C ASP A 153 45.05 24.31 -9.96
N PHE A 154 45.80 24.77 -10.97
CA PHE A 154 46.28 24.12 -12.20
C PHE A 154 45.64 24.46 -13.56
N GLY A 155 46.48 25.07 -14.40
CA GLY A 155 46.23 25.42 -15.80
C GLY A 155 46.36 24.26 -16.79
N GLN A 156 45.41 23.31 -16.76
CA GLN A 156 45.00 22.48 -17.90
C GLN A 156 43.49 22.16 -17.82
N PRO A 157 42.78 21.95 -18.94
CA PRO A 157 41.35 21.66 -18.95
C PRO A 157 41.09 20.23 -18.44
N VAL A 158 40.83 20.11 -17.12
CA VAL A 158 40.65 18.83 -16.40
C VAL A 158 39.55 18.99 -15.32
N ALA A 159 38.44 19.67 -15.59
CA ALA A 159 37.52 20.06 -14.51
C ALA A 159 36.69 18.89 -13.95
N LEU A 160 36.27 17.91 -14.76
CA LEU A 160 35.50 16.75 -14.29
C LEU A 160 36.34 15.63 -13.64
N GLY A 161 37.56 15.41 -14.14
CA GLY A 161 38.51 14.44 -13.57
C GLY A 161 38.99 14.81 -12.17
N LEU A 162 39.05 16.11 -11.86
CA LEU A 162 39.53 16.63 -10.57
C LEU A 162 38.45 16.60 -9.46
N LEU A 163 37.16 16.57 -9.81
CA LEU A 163 36.07 16.43 -8.83
C LEU A 163 35.98 15.01 -8.27
N ALA A 164 36.41 14.01 -9.03
CA ALA A 164 36.48 12.63 -8.61
C ALA A 164 37.68 12.40 -7.67
N ASN A 165 37.63 12.95 -6.47
CA ASN A 165 38.56 12.54 -5.42
C ASN A 165 38.22 11.09 -5.00
N LEU A 166 38.81 10.11 -5.70
CA LEU A 166 38.60 8.66 -5.52
C LEU A 166 39.00 8.16 -4.11
N ASN A 167 39.51 9.03 -3.23
CA ASN A 167 39.85 8.69 -1.86
C ASN A 167 38.62 8.39 -0.97
N THR A 168 37.41 8.79 -1.38
CA THR A 168 36.16 8.61 -0.61
C THR A 168 35.09 7.85 -1.41
N MET A 169 35.47 6.78 -2.13
CA MET A 169 34.47 5.95 -2.80
C MET A 169 33.60 5.19 -1.79
N PRO A 170 32.28 5.04 -2.04
CA PRO A 170 31.48 4.09 -1.31
C PRO A 170 32.00 2.65 -1.54
N PRO A 171 31.68 1.70 -0.66
CA PRO A 171 32.16 0.33 -0.78
C PRO A 171 31.57 -0.36 -2.04
N VAL A 172 32.42 -0.98 -2.86
CA VAL A 172 32.01 -1.62 -4.12
C VAL A 172 31.00 -2.76 -3.88
N GLU A 173 31.11 -3.44 -2.73
CA GLU A 173 30.21 -4.51 -2.33
C GLU A 173 28.75 -4.08 -2.19
N ASP A 174 28.48 -2.80 -1.93
CA ASP A 174 27.13 -2.25 -1.82
C ASP A 174 26.40 -2.23 -3.17
N PHE A 175 27.14 -2.25 -4.28
CA PHE A 175 26.62 -2.22 -5.65
C PHE A 175 26.61 -3.60 -6.33
N LEU A 176 27.10 -4.64 -5.66
CA LEU A 176 26.99 -6.00 -6.18
C LEU A 176 25.55 -6.50 -6.08
N SER A 177 25.05 -7.13 -7.15
CA SER A 177 23.78 -7.85 -7.11
C SER A 177 23.86 -9.06 -6.16
N ASP A 178 22.71 -9.48 -5.62
CA ASP A 178 22.65 -10.62 -4.70
C ASP A 178 23.21 -11.93 -5.32
N ASP A 179 23.02 -12.13 -6.63
CA ASP A 179 23.62 -13.25 -7.37
C ASP A 179 25.16 -13.18 -7.39
N LEU A 180 25.72 -11.99 -7.61
CA LEU A 180 27.17 -11.81 -7.68
C LEU A 180 27.82 -11.96 -6.30
N ARG A 181 27.20 -11.43 -5.23
CA ARG A 181 27.72 -11.53 -3.86
C ARG A 181 27.99 -12.98 -3.42
N GLY A 182 27.21 -13.94 -3.92
CA GLY A 182 27.38 -15.36 -3.63
C GLY A 182 28.40 -16.10 -4.51
N ARG A 183 28.94 -15.45 -5.55
CA ARG A 183 29.74 -16.09 -6.61
C ARG A 183 31.14 -15.49 -6.79
N VAL A 184 31.45 -14.40 -6.09
CA VAL A 184 32.76 -13.75 -6.09
C VAL A 184 33.35 -13.75 -4.67
N ASP A 185 34.68 -13.67 -4.55
CA ASP A 185 35.33 -13.46 -3.26
C ASP A 185 35.14 -12.01 -2.80
N LEU A 186 34.20 -11.81 -1.86
CA LEU A 186 33.86 -10.48 -1.36
C LEU A 186 35.05 -9.78 -0.68
N ALA A 187 35.91 -10.52 0.01
CA ALA A 187 37.08 -9.93 0.67
C ALA A 187 38.09 -9.42 -0.36
N ALA A 188 38.25 -10.14 -1.47
CA ALA A 188 39.06 -9.68 -2.60
C ALA A 188 38.45 -8.45 -3.29
N VAL A 189 37.13 -8.39 -3.45
CA VAL A 189 36.43 -7.22 -4.02
C VAL A 189 36.59 -5.98 -3.14
N ILE A 190 36.47 -6.11 -1.82
CA ILE A 190 36.68 -5.02 -0.86
C ILE A 190 38.10 -4.44 -0.97
N GLY A 191 39.10 -5.31 -1.14
CA GLY A 191 40.49 -4.90 -1.33
C GLY A 191 40.77 -4.25 -2.70
N LEU A 192 39.98 -4.61 -3.72
CA LEU A 192 40.14 -4.17 -5.11
C LEU A 192 40.04 -2.64 -5.25
N ALA A 193 39.13 -2.00 -4.52
CA ALA A 193 38.89 -0.55 -4.57
C ALA A 193 40.13 0.26 -4.14
N GLY A 194 40.89 -0.24 -3.16
CA GLY A 194 42.13 0.38 -2.72
C GLY A 194 43.26 0.28 -3.75
N GLU A 195 43.33 -0.84 -4.49
CA GLU A 195 44.37 -1.12 -5.47
C GLU A 195 44.08 -0.47 -6.85
N LEU A 196 42.80 -0.43 -7.25
CA LEU A 196 42.34 0.28 -8.45
C LEU A 196 42.52 1.80 -8.36
N ARG A 197 42.70 2.35 -7.14
CA ARG A 197 42.92 3.77 -6.88
C ARG A 197 44.02 4.38 -7.75
N GLY A 198 45.15 3.67 -7.89
CA GLY A 198 46.27 4.15 -8.70
C GLY A 198 45.99 4.08 -10.20
N ALA A 199 45.29 3.01 -10.64
CA ALA A 199 44.93 2.82 -12.05
C ALA A 199 43.85 3.80 -12.51
N LEU A 200 42.94 4.21 -11.61
CA LEU A 200 41.84 5.12 -11.89
C LEU A 200 42.23 6.60 -11.84
N ALA A 201 43.32 6.96 -11.15
CA ALA A 201 43.80 8.34 -11.05
C ALA A 201 44.18 8.95 -12.41
N ASP A 202 44.62 8.10 -13.34
CA ASP A 202 45.05 8.51 -14.69
C ASP A 202 43.94 8.33 -15.74
N VAL A 203 42.76 7.83 -15.36
CA VAL A 203 41.64 7.67 -16.30
C VAL A 203 40.94 9.02 -16.47
N PRO A 204 40.92 9.61 -17.67
CA PRO A 204 40.18 10.84 -17.90
C PRO A 204 38.69 10.57 -17.71
N ILE A 205 38.10 11.22 -16.70
CA ILE A 205 36.66 11.15 -16.45
C ILE A 205 35.97 12.12 -17.40
N GLU A 206 35.62 11.61 -18.57
CA GLU A 206 34.72 12.30 -19.49
C GLU A 206 33.29 12.21 -18.96
N PHE A 207 32.52 13.29 -19.09
CA PHE A 207 31.11 13.29 -18.75
C PHE A 207 30.30 12.25 -19.55
N ALA A 208 30.72 11.99 -20.79
CA ALA A 208 30.14 10.93 -21.60
C ALA A 208 30.32 9.53 -20.97
N ASN A 209 31.38 9.33 -20.19
CA ASN A 209 31.63 8.09 -19.44
C ASN A 209 30.85 8.07 -18.11
N LEU A 210 30.62 9.24 -17.51
CA LEU A 210 29.72 9.44 -16.36
C LEU A 210 28.28 9.03 -16.66
N GLN A 211 27.68 9.55 -17.73
CA GLN A 211 26.31 9.18 -18.10
C GLN A 211 26.18 7.71 -18.53
N ARG A 212 27.27 7.14 -19.07
CA ARG A 212 27.30 5.73 -19.48
C ARG A 212 27.57 4.77 -18.33
N GLY A 213 28.00 5.26 -17.15
CA GLY A 213 28.46 4.42 -16.04
C GLY A 213 29.56 3.45 -16.48
N ARG A 214 30.50 3.91 -17.30
CA ARG A 214 31.58 3.07 -17.87
C ARG A 214 32.91 3.79 -17.74
N PHE A 215 33.59 3.52 -16.64
CA PHE A 215 34.92 4.07 -16.32
C PHE A 215 36.01 3.00 -16.41
N VAL A 216 35.65 1.76 -16.07
CA VAL A 216 36.50 0.58 -15.99
C VAL A 216 35.90 -0.52 -16.86
N ASP A 217 36.68 -0.98 -17.83
CA ASP A 217 36.36 -2.18 -18.61
C ASP A 217 36.80 -3.44 -17.86
N ALA A 218 36.18 -4.59 -18.19
CA ALA A 218 36.53 -5.87 -17.58
C ALA A 218 38.00 -6.25 -17.78
N ASP A 219 38.62 -5.76 -18.86
CA ASP A 219 40.02 -6.01 -19.21
C ASP A 219 40.98 -5.34 -18.21
N LEU A 220 40.59 -4.20 -17.63
CA LEU A 220 41.34 -3.55 -16.53
C LEU A 220 41.31 -4.36 -15.23
N LEU A 221 40.31 -5.24 -15.07
CA LEU A 221 40.19 -6.14 -13.92
C LEU A 221 40.86 -7.50 -14.12
N GLU A 222 41.32 -7.79 -15.34
CA GLU A 222 41.94 -9.08 -15.67
C GLU A 222 43.15 -9.43 -14.78
N PRO A 223 44.04 -8.49 -14.40
CA PRO A 223 45.13 -8.76 -13.45
C PRO A 223 44.67 -9.18 -12.05
N PHE A 224 43.41 -8.92 -11.69
CA PHE A 224 42.82 -9.24 -10.38
C PHE A 224 41.85 -10.42 -10.44
N ALA A 225 41.61 -10.97 -11.64
CA ALA A 225 40.58 -11.98 -11.87
C ALA A 225 40.75 -13.25 -11.02
N ASP A 226 41.99 -13.69 -10.81
CA ASP A 226 42.31 -14.87 -9.99
C ASP A 226 42.08 -14.67 -8.49
N ARG A 227 42.01 -13.41 -8.02
CA ARG A 227 41.70 -13.09 -6.62
C ARG A 227 40.21 -12.93 -6.40
N VAL A 228 39.52 -12.31 -7.36
CA VAL A 228 38.09 -11.96 -7.24
C VAL A 228 37.19 -13.16 -7.55
N ILE A 229 37.62 -14.03 -8.48
CA ILE A 229 36.82 -15.16 -8.93
C ILE A 229 37.35 -16.44 -8.29
N PRO A 230 36.50 -17.23 -7.61
CA PRO A 230 36.92 -18.49 -7.02
C PRO A 230 37.52 -19.44 -8.05
N GLU A 231 38.58 -20.16 -7.68
CA GLU A 231 39.24 -21.18 -8.54
C GLU A 231 38.27 -22.28 -9.02
N SER A 232 37.15 -22.47 -8.33
CA SER A 232 36.09 -23.42 -8.73
C SER A 232 35.39 -23.04 -10.04
N VAL A 233 35.48 -21.78 -10.50
CA VAL A 233 34.87 -21.30 -11.74
C VAL A 233 35.85 -21.48 -12.90
N THR A 234 35.71 -22.60 -13.62
CA THR A 234 36.63 -22.98 -14.71
C THR A 234 36.15 -22.59 -16.10
N ASP A 235 34.86 -22.30 -16.29
CA ASP A 235 34.33 -21.88 -17.59
C ASP A 235 34.78 -20.44 -17.92
N PRO A 236 35.54 -20.22 -19.02
CA PRO A 236 35.99 -18.89 -19.41
C PRO A 236 34.84 -17.90 -19.61
N ARG A 237 33.68 -18.35 -20.12
CA ARG A 237 32.54 -17.46 -20.37
C ARG A 237 31.91 -16.95 -19.08
N GLU A 238 31.76 -17.86 -18.11
CA GLU A 238 31.26 -17.54 -16.78
C GLU A 238 32.22 -16.58 -16.07
N ARG A 239 33.51 -16.85 -16.17
CA ARG A 239 34.58 -16.04 -15.59
C ARG A 239 34.58 -14.61 -16.14
N THR A 240 34.48 -14.44 -17.46
CA THR A 240 34.32 -13.11 -18.09
C THR A 240 32.99 -12.43 -17.69
N GLY A 241 31.93 -13.21 -17.45
CA GLY A 241 30.64 -12.70 -16.97
C GLY A 241 30.73 -12.12 -15.56
N LEU A 242 31.40 -12.84 -14.64
CA LEU A 242 31.64 -12.38 -13.28
C LEU A 242 32.52 -11.13 -13.25
N LEU A 243 33.61 -11.08 -14.04
CA LEU A 243 34.44 -9.87 -14.18
C LEU A 243 33.66 -8.67 -14.68
N ARG A 244 32.77 -8.86 -15.67
CA ARG A 244 31.90 -7.79 -16.14
C ARG A 244 30.92 -7.31 -15.06
N GLY A 245 30.42 -8.23 -14.23
CA GLY A 245 29.58 -7.89 -13.08
C GLY A 245 30.32 -7.05 -12.04
N VAL A 246 31.55 -7.43 -11.71
CA VAL A 246 32.41 -6.69 -10.79
C VAL A 246 32.83 -5.34 -11.38
N ALA A 247 33.20 -5.28 -12.67
CA ALA A 247 33.48 -4.04 -13.37
C ALA A 247 32.28 -3.09 -13.35
N ARG A 248 31.05 -3.61 -13.48
CA ARG A 248 29.83 -2.81 -13.33
C ARG A 248 29.70 -2.25 -11.91
N ALA A 249 29.87 -3.06 -10.87
CA ALA A 249 29.79 -2.57 -9.49
C ALA A 249 30.88 -1.52 -9.17
N VAL A 250 32.10 -1.70 -9.68
CA VAL A 250 33.17 -0.69 -9.59
C VAL A 250 32.75 0.60 -10.29
N ASN A 251 32.20 0.50 -11.51
CA ASN A 251 31.71 1.64 -12.26
C ASN A 251 30.56 2.37 -11.54
N ASP A 252 29.63 1.64 -10.93
CA ASP A 252 28.52 2.21 -10.17
C ASP A 252 29.03 2.95 -8.93
N SER A 253 30.02 2.37 -8.23
CA SER A 253 30.70 3.03 -7.11
C SER A 253 31.46 4.29 -7.51
N VAL A 254 32.17 4.28 -8.65
CA VAL A 254 32.85 5.46 -9.20
C VAL A 254 31.81 6.53 -9.58
N ALA A 255 30.74 6.13 -10.27
CA ALA A 255 29.64 7.02 -10.67
C ALA A 255 29.04 7.71 -9.45
N GLU A 256 28.77 6.97 -8.38
CA GLU A 256 28.20 7.49 -7.14
C GLU A 256 29.16 8.47 -6.44
N SER A 257 30.46 8.17 -6.43
CA SER A 257 31.47 9.07 -5.86
C SER A 257 31.49 10.43 -6.56
N VAL A 258 31.38 10.42 -7.89
CA VAL A 258 31.30 11.64 -8.68
C VAL A 258 29.96 12.34 -8.44
N ARG A 259 28.85 11.62 -8.40
CA ARG A 259 27.53 12.21 -8.08
C ARG A 259 27.53 12.92 -6.73
N LEU A 260 28.08 12.31 -5.68
CA LEU A 260 28.17 12.90 -4.35
C LEU A 260 28.98 14.21 -4.36
N ARG A 261 30.09 14.25 -5.10
CA ARG A 261 30.92 15.47 -5.26
C ARG A 261 30.21 16.57 -6.05
N PHE A 262 29.50 16.17 -7.10
CA PHE A 262 28.69 17.09 -7.90
C PHE A 262 27.52 17.63 -7.08
N ALA A 263 26.99 16.84 -6.13
CA ALA A 263 25.95 17.28 -5.20
C ALA A 263 26.50 18.27 -4.15
N GLU A 264 27.79 18.19 -3.79
CA GLU A 264 28.46 19.19 -2.93
C GLU A 264 28.63 20.56 -3.63
N GLN A 265 28.43 20.63 -4.94
CA GLN A 265 28.58 21.86 -5.73
C GLN A 265 27.25 22.32 -6.28
N SER A 266 27.01 23.63 -6.24
CA SER A 266 25.79 24.24 -6.73
C SER A 266 26.09 25.32 -7.76
N LEU A 267 25.20 25.44 -8.75
CA LEU A 267 25.20 26.47 -9.77
C LEU A 267 23.92 27.31 -9.61
N SER A 268 24.04 28.64 -9.63
CA SER A 268 22.88 29.53 -9.70
C SER A 268 22.45 29.71 -11.15
N LEU A 269 21.14 29.69 -11.44
CA LEU A 269 20.65 29.97 -12.80
C LEU A 269 20.99 31.40 -13.26
N GLY A 270 20.93 32.37 -12.34
CA GLY A 270 21.26 33.77 -12.63
C GLY A 270 22.72 34.01 -13.02
N ASP A 271 23.63 33.09 -12.67
CA ASP A 271 25.06 33.20 -13.00
C ASP A 271 25.40 32.65 -14.40
N LEU A 272 24.41 32.05 -15.09
CA LEU A 272 24.59 31.47 -16.41
C LEU A 272 24.54 32.55 -17.51
N GLU A 273 25.68 32.86 -18.12
CA GLU A 273 25.74 33.77 -19.28
C GLU A 273 25.08 33.20 -20.55
N ASN A 274 24.86 31.87 -20.61
CA ASN A 274 24.34 31.18 -21.79
C ASN A 274 22.84 30.88 -21.66
N ALA A 275 22.04 31.51 -22.52
CA ALA A 275 20.59 31.36 -22.56
C ALA A 275 20.12 29.91 -22.84
N ASP A 276 20.78 29.15 -23.72
CA ASP A 276 20.35 27.78 -24.05
C ASP A 276 20.57 26.80 -22.88
N LEU A 277 21.62 27.01 -22.08
CA LEU A 277 21.88 26.24 -20.87
C LEU A 277 20.85 26.57 -19.78
N ALA A 278 20.61 27.86 -19.54
CA ALA A 278 19.61 28.32 -18.60
C ALA A 278 18.21 27.78 -18.94
N ASP A 279 17.82 27.79 -20.22
CA ASP A 279 16.54 27.27 -20.68
C ASP A 279 16.41 25.75 -20.48
N ARG A 280 17.47 24.99 -20.76
CA ARG A 280 17.47 23.53 -20.52
C ARG A 280 17.37 23.19 -19.05
N LEU A 281 18.14 23.89 -18.21
CA LEU A 281 18.11 23.67 -16.77
C LEU A 281 16.73 24.02 -16.22
N ARG A 282 16.17 25.17 -16.62
CA ARG A 282 14.81 25.58 -16.27
C ARG A 282 13.78 24.52 -16.69
N SER A 283 13.90 23.95 -17.89
CA SER A 283 13.03 22.86 -18.34
C SER A 283 13.12 21.60 -17.47
N THR A 284 14.31 21.21 -17.03
CA THR A 284 14.48 20.05 -16.15
C THR A 284 13.98 20.33 -14.73
N LEU A 285 14.20 21.53 -14.21
CA LEU A 285 13.63 21.93 -12.93
C LEU A 285 12.10 21.94 -12.99
N SER A 286 11.50 22.44 -14.08
CA SER A 286 10.05 22.40 -14.31
C SER A 286 9.52 20.97 -14.27
N GLU A 287 10.22 20.01 -14.90
CA GLU A 287 9.85 18.59 -14.87
C GLU A 287 9.86 18.03 -13.45
N TYR A 288 10.85 18.36 -12.63
CA TYR A 288 10.87 17.96 -11.22
C TYR A 288 9.77 18.62 -10.39
N VAL A 289 9.33 19.82 -10.75
CA VAL A 289 8.19 20.49 -10.12
C VAL A 289 6.88 19.82 -10.53
N ASP A 290 6.70 19.47 -11.80
CA ASP A 290 5.53 18.72 -12.29
C ASP A 290 5.39 17.35 -11.59
N GLU A 291 6.52 16.65 -11.38
CA GLU A 291 6.55 15.39 -10.63
C GLU A 291 6.11 15.52 -9.16
N MET A 292 6.18 16.71 -8.57
CA MET A 292 5.69 16.97 -7.21
C MET A 292 4.16 17.17 -7.17
N ILE A 293 3.53 17.51 -8.30
CA ILE A 293 2.12 17.83 -8.40
C ILE A 293 1.33 16.56 -8.73
N SER A 294 0.17 16.35 -8.09
CA SER A 294 -0.71 15.26 -8.53
C SER A 294 -1.25 15.54 -9.93
N ARG A 295 -1.26 14.53 -10.80
CA ARG A 295 -1.84 14.60 -12.16
C ARG A 295 -3.32 15.01 -12.18
N GLY A 296 -4.01 14.94 -11.04
CA GLY A 296 -5.39 15.39 -10.88
C GLY A 296 -5.54 16.91 -10.69
N ALA A 297 -4.49 17.64 -10.35
CA ALA A 297 -4.57 19.07 -10.05
C ALA A 297 -5.10 19.88 -11.24
N GLY A 298 -4.59 19.62 -12.44
CA GLY A 298 -5.11 20.24 -13.67
C GLY A 298 -6.58 19.89 -13.95
N ASN A 299 -7.01 18.66 -13.65
CA ASN A 299 -8.41 18.26 -13.80
C ASN A 299 -9.32 18.97 -12.78
N GLN A 300 -8.84 19.20 -11.56
CA GLN A 300 -9.56 19.96 -10.54
C GLN A 300 -9.74 21.41 -10.96
N LEU A 301 -8.67 22.07 -11.40
CA LEU A 301 -8.73 23.46 -11.89
C LEU A 301 -9.66 23.56 -13.11
N ARG A 302 -9.56 22.63 -14.07
CA ARG A 302 -10.48 22.55 -15.21
C ARG A 302 -11.93 22.45 -14.76
N ALA A 303 -12.23 21.58 -13.80
CA ALA A 303 -13.58 21.39 -13.30
C ALA A 303 -14.13 22.66 -12.61
N MET A 304 -13.27 23.41 -11.90
CA MET A 304 -13.63 24.70 -11.30
C MET A 304 -13.95 25.75 -12.37
N VAL A 305 -13.10 25.91 -13.37
CA VAL A 305 -13.30 26.89 -14.46
C VAL A 305 -14.52 26.55 -15.33
N LEU A 306 -14.78 25.27 -15.60
CA LEU A 306 -15.98 24.86 -16.34
C LEU A 306 -17.27 25.05 -15.52
N ALA A 307 -17.20 24.93 -14.19
CA ALA A 307 -18.34 25.19 -13.32
C ALA A 307 -18.61 26.68 -13.13
N ASP A 308 -17.55 27.49 -13.07
CA ASP A 308 -17.61 28.95 -12.97
C ASP A 308 -16.56 29.63 -13.88
N PRO A 309 -16.95 29.98 -15.12
CA PRO A 309 -16.07 30.67 -16.06
C PRO A 309 -15.68 32.11 -15.63
N GLU A 310 -16.30 32.68 -14.59
CA GLU A 310 -15.93 34.01 -14.08
C GLU A 310 -14.57 34.01 -13.39
N LEU A 311 -14.03 32.83 -13.02
CA LEU A 311 -12.70 32.68 -12.42
C LEU A 311 -11.56 33.03 -13.40
N ILE A 312 -11.82 33.04 -14.71
CA ILE A 312 -10.86 33.46 -15.72
C ILE A 312 -10.52 34.94 -15.53
N GLY A 313 -9.22 35.25 -15.51
CA GLY A 313 -8.67 36.57 -15.22
C GLY A 313 -8.46 36.87 -13.73
N GLN A 314 -8.76 35.92 -12.83
CA GLN A 314 -8.59 36.08 -11.38
C GLN A 314 -7.42 35.26 -10.84
N THR A 315 -6.88 35.70 -9.69
CA THR A 315 -5.98 34.90 -8.86
C THR A 315 -6.80 34.21 -7.78
N ILE A 316 -6.74 32.88 -7.76
CA ILE A 316 -7.47 32.05 -6.80
C ILE A 316 -6.49 31.25 -5.95
N SER A 317 -6.81 31.05 -4.68
CA SER A 317 -6.09 30.10 -3.84
C SER A 317 -6.61 28.69 -4.17
N LEU A 318 -5.74 27.86 -4.73
CA LEU A 318 -6.06 26.50 -5.16
C LEU A 318 -5.41 25.49 -4.22
N ASP A 319 -6.24 24.61 -3.65
CA ASP A 319 -5.78 23.46 -2.89
C ASP A 319 -5.79 22.19 -3.75
N PHE A 320 -4.64 21.53 -3.92
CA PHE A 320 -4.56 20.30 -4.70
C PHE A 320 -3.65 19.27 -4.04
N LEU A 321 -3.80 18.01 -4.44
CA LEU A 321 -3.02 16.92 -3.88
C LEU A 321 -1.58 16.97 -4.38
N ALA A 322 -0.63 16.73 -3.47
CA ALA A 322 0.74 16.44 -3.87
C ALA A 322 0.81 15.06 -4.56
N SER A 323 1.84 14.82 -5.36
CA SER A 323 2.06 13.52 -6.00
C SER A 323 2.26 12.41 -4.98
N SER A 324 2.13 11.14 -5.42
CA SER A 324 2.33 9.99 -4.52
C SER A 324 3.69 10.00 -3.82
N ASP A 325 4.73 10.46 -4.50
CA ASP A 325 6.10 10.43 -3.99
C ASP A 325 6.31 11.48 -2.90
N VAL A 326 5.78 12.69 -3.11
CA VAL A 326 5.74 13.75 -2.08
C VAL A 326 4.86 13.34 -0.90
N ASP A 327 3.71 12.72 -1.17
CA ASP A 327 2.76 12.27 -0.14
C ASP A 327 3.36 11.21 0.80
N VAL A 328 4.05 10.20 0.25
CA VAL A 328 4.77 9.16 1.01
C VAL A 328 5.86 9.77 1.89
N MET A 329 6.59 10.75 1.37
CA MET A 329 7.63 11.48 2.11
C MET A 329 7.05 12.34 3.23
N MET A 330 5.98 13.10 2.97
CA MET A 330 5.29 13.92 3.96
C MET A 330 4.66 13.09 5.09
N LYS A 331 4.30 11.84 4.79
CA LYS A 331 3.79 10.86 5.77
C LYS A 331 4.90 10.21 6.61
N GLY A 332 6.17 10.41 6.27
CA GLY A 332 7.31 9.80 6.95
C GLY A 332 7.42 8.29 6.71
N GLN A 333 6.85 7.77 5.62
CA GLN A 333 6.95 6.35 5.27
C GLN A 333 8.33 5.98 4.71
N ILE A 334 9.02 6.96 4.12
CA ILE A 334 10.41 6.87 3.68
C ILE A 334 11.23 7.85 4.53
N SER A 335 12.37 7.38 5.06
CA SER A 335 13.25 8.24 5.86
C SER A 335 13.96 9.26 4.98
N ARG A 336 13.98 10.51 5.46
CA ARG A 336 14.67 11.64 4.80
C ARG A 336 16.19 11.47 4.78
N ASP A 337 16.74 10.76 5.76
CA ASP A 337 18.20 10.53 5.90
C ASP A 337 18.76 9.49 4.91
N LEU A 338 17.88 8.86 4.11
CA LEU A 338 18.32 7.91 3.09
C LEU A 338 19.02 8.65 1.94
N PRO A 339 20.05 8.03 1.33
CA PRO A 339 20.63 8.55 0.08
C PRO A 339 19.56 8.72 -1.01
N GLU A 340 19.76 9.69 -1.88
CA GLU A 340 18.85 10.03 -2.99
C GLU A 340 18.45 8.78 -3.81
N SER A 341 19.41 7.91 -4.10
CA SER A 341 19.22 6.66 -4.85
C SER A 341 18.24 5.65 -4.23
N ARG A 342 17.89 5.82 -2.94
CA ARG A 342 16.95 4.96 -2.21
C ARG A 342 15.61 5.65 -1.89
N ARG A 343 15.37 6.85 -2.42
CA ARG A 343 14.12 7.60 -2.27
C ARG A 343 13.49 7.82 -3.65
N GLN A 344 12.20 8.16 -3.65
CA GLN A 344 11.45 8.50 -4.88
C GLN A 344 11.56 9.99 -5.23
N VAL A 345 11.97 10.82 -4.27
CA VAL A 345 12.21 12.25 -4.44
C VAL A 345 13.71 12.54 -4.42
N ASN A 346 14.14 13.47 -5.27
CA ASN A 346 15.52 13.92 -5.34
C ASN A 346 15.86 14.91 -4.20
N ASP A 347 17.15 15.22 -4.02
CA ASP A 347 17.60 16.15 -2.96
C ASP A 347 17.07 17.57 -3.16
N LEU A 348 16.86 17.99 -4.41
CA LEU A 348 16.35 19.33 -4.74
C LEU A 348 14.87 19.47 -4.40
N GLN A 349 14.07 18.47 -4.74
CA GLN A 349 12.66 18.34 -4.39
C GLN A 349 12.50 18.32 -2.87
N LEU A 350 13.40 17.67 -2.14
CA LEU A 350 13.36 17.73 -0.67
C LEU A 350 13.59 19.13 -0.10
N GLN A 351 14.56 19.87 -0.66
CA GLN A 351 14.79 21.26 -0.26
C GLN A 351 13.57 22.14 -0.58
N TRP A 352 12.96 21.96 -1.75
CA TRP A 352 11.71 22.62 -2.11
C TRP A 352 10.57 22.26 -1.18
N MET A 353 10.41 20.98 -0.86
CA MET A 353 9.40 20.51 0.09
C MET A 353 9.58 21.14 1.46
N ASP A 354 10.82 21.20 1.98
CA ASP A 354 11.11 21.81 3.28
C ASP A 354 10.79 23.31 3.26
N ARG A 355 11.22 24.03 2.21
CA ARG A 355 10.88 25.45 2.02
C ARG A 355 9.37 25.68 1.93
N LEU A 356 8.67 24.94 1.07
CA LEU A 356 7.22 25.07 0.89
C LEU A 356 6.46 24.70 2.16
N GLN A 357 6.98 23.77 2.96
CA GLN A 357 6.40 23.41 4.25
C GLN A 357 6.62 24.51 5.31
N GLU A 358 7.81 25.13 5.35
CA GLU A 358 8.13 26.25 6.24
C GLU A 358 7.30 27.50 5.91
N GLU A 359 7.09 27.77 4.62
CA GLU A 359 6.29 28.88 4.12
C GLU A 359 4.77 28.62 4.22
N GLY A 360 4.36 27.37 4.47
CA GLY A 360 2.97 26.97 4.67
C GLY A 360 2.21 26.58 3.39
N TYR A 361 2.88 26.51 2.25
CA TYR A 361 2.33 26.09 0.97
C TYR A 361 2.18 24.57 0.82
N LEU A 362 2.97 23.77 1.55
CA LEU A 362 2.89 22.30 1.56
C LEU A 362 2.52 21.78 2.96
N GLY A 363 1.43 21.02 3.05
CA GLY A 363 0.92 20.51 4.33
C GLY A 363 0.38 19.09 4.25
N THR A 364 -0.03 18.56 5.41
CA THR A 364 -0.79 17.30 5.48
C THR A 364 -2.14 17.55 6.16
N ARG A 365 -3.19 16.91 5.63
CA ARG A 365 -4.56 17.02 6.17
C ARG A 365 -5.25 15.66 6.20
N PHE A 366 -6.40 15.61 6.86
CA PHE A 366 -7.24 14.42 6.85
C PHE A 366 -7.78 14.15 5.44
N ALA A 367 -7.63 12.91 4.97
CA ALA A 367 -8.00 12.48 3.62
C ALA A 367 -9.50 12.15 3.52
N TRP A 368 -10.34 13.17 3.44
CA TRP A 368 -11.78 12.96 3.17
C TRP A 368 -12.03 12.29 1.80
N SER A 369 -11.12 12.54 0.85
CA SER A 369 -11.02 11.89 -0.46
C SER A 369 -11.05 10.37 -0.36
N LEU A 370 -10.51 9.77 0.71
CA LEU A 370 -10.53 8.32 0.94
C LEU A 370 -11.96 7.76 0.91
N PHE A 371 -12.93 8.49 1.47
CA PHE A 371 -14.31 8.00 1.57
C PHE A 371 -15.18 8.38 0.38
N THR A 372 -14.80 9.40 -0.38
CA THR A 372 -15.60 9.91 -1.51
C THR A 372 -15.10 9.39 -2.85
N ASN A 373 -13.79 9.26 -3.01
CA ASN A 373 -13.18 8.90 -4.29
C ASN A 373 -13.33 7.40 -4.57
N GLY A 374 -13.32 7.06 -5.85
CA GLY A 374 -13.24 5.68 -6.33
C GLY A 374 -11.80 5.21 -6.48
N ALA A 375 -11.63 4.00 -7.00
CA ALA A 375 -10.32 3.48 -7.35
C ALA A 375 -9.68 4.34 -8.46
N SER A 376 -8.41 4.71 -8.26
CA SER A 376 -7.61 5.47 -9.23
C SER A 376 -6.30 4.76 -9.52
N THR A 377 -5.69 5.04 -10.68
CA THR A 377 -4.32 4.62 -11.00
C THR A 377 -3.28 5.50 -10.30
N GLN A 378 -3.69 6.64 -9.76
CA GLN A 378 -2.88 7.52 -8.91
C GLN A 378 -3.17 7.20 -7.43
N PRO A 379 -2.18 6.70 -6.66
CA PRO A 379 -2.38 6.32 -5.26
C PRO A 379 -2.95 7.45 -4.40
N GLU A 380 -2.51 8.69 -4.60
CA GLU A 380 -2.90 9.86 -3.82
C GLU A 380 -4.38 10.25 -4.00
N GLN A 381 -4.99 9.90 -5.13
CA GLN A 381 -6.40 10.19 -5.44
C GLN A 381 -7.33 9.00 -5.14
N SER A 382 -6.78 7.81 -4.89
CA SER A 382 -7.55 6.59 -4.76
C SER A 382 -8.36 6.56 -3.46
N GLY A 383 -9.60 6.09 -3.53
CA GLY A 383 -10.50 5.97 -2.38
C GLY A 383 -11.35 4.70 -2.37
N ILE A 384 -12.02 4.49 -1.25
CA ILE A 384 -12.92 3.36 -0.99
C ILE A 384 -14.39 3.69 -1.24
N GLY A 385 -14.73 4.91 -1.65
CA GLY A 385 -16.11 5.40 -1.72
C GLY A 385 -17.02 4.51 -2.58
N VAL A 386 -16.55 4.17 -3.79
CA VAL A 386 -17.28 3.26 -4.70
C VAL A 386 -17.47 1.87 -4.08
N ALA A 387 -16.47 1.35 -3.37
CA ALA A 387 -16.53 0.04 -2.72
C ALA A 387 -17.51 0.03 -1.53
N VAL A 388 -17.55 1.11 -0.74
CA VAL A 388 -18.49 1.29 0.37
C VAL A 388 -19.92 1.34 -0.15
N VAL A 389 -20.17 2.15 -1.19
CA VAL A 389 -21.49 2.27 -1.83
C VAL A 389 -21.92 0.92 -2.44
N GLY A 390 -21.00 0.24 -3.14
CA GLY A 390 -21.26 -1.10 -3.68
C GLY A 390 -21.63 -2.12 -2.60
N SER A 391 -20.88 -2.14 -1.50
CA SER A 391 -21.13 -3.02 -0.35
C SER A 391 -22.46 -2.72 0.32
N PHE A 392 -22.81 -1.45 0.48
CA PHE A 392 -24.10 -1.03 1.01
C PHE A 392 -25.27 -1.56 0.16
N TYR A 393 -25.22 -1.38 -1.17
CA TYR A 393 -26.26 -1.89 -2.05
C TYR A 393 -26.34 -3.42 -2.06
N MET A 394 -25.20 -4.12 -2.01
CA MET A 394 -25.17 -5.58 -1.87
C MET A 394 -25.88 -6.02 -0.58
N MET A 395 -25.57 -5.41 0.55
CA MET A 395 -26.19 -5.74 1.83
C MET A 395 -27.68 -5.40 1.87
N LEU A 396 -28.09 -4.33 1.20
CA LEU A 396 -29.51 -3.99 1.07
C LEU A 396 -30.27 -5.09 0.32
N ILE A 397 -29.69 -5.63 -0.75
CA ILE A 397 -30.28 -6.75 -1.50
C ILE A 397 -30.35 -8.01 -0.63
N VAL A 398 -29.26 -8.34 0.06
CA VAL A 398 -29.21 -9.50 0.97
C VAL A 398 -30.30 -9.37 2.04
N LEU A 399 -30.42 -8.21 2.68
CA LEU A 399 -31.46 -7.98 3.68
C LEU A 399 -32.87 -8.05 3.07
N ALA A 400 -33.09 -7.42 1.92
CA ALA A 400 -34.40 -7.38 1.27
C ALA A 400 -34.88 -8.75 0.79
N LEU A 401 -33.97 -9.66 0.43
CA LEU A 401 -34.30 -10.98 -0.08
C LEU A 401 -34.14 -12.09 0.96
N ALA A 402 -32.97 -12.20 1.58
CA ALA A 402 -32.64 -13.32 2.46
C ALA A 402 -33.46 -13.32 3.75
N LEU A 403 -33.74 -12.14 4.35
CA LEU A 403 -34.53 -12.06 5.57
C LEU A 403 -35.99 -12.49 5.33
N PRO A 404 -36.76 -11.92 4.40
CA PRO A 404 -38.15 -12.34 4.17
C PRO A 404 -38.24 -13.80 3.72
N LEU A 405 -37.40 -14.23 2.77
CA LEU A 405 -37.42 -15.61 2.27
C LEU A 405 -37.00 -16.61 3.36
N GLY A 406 -35.96 -16.29 4.13
CA GLY A 406 -35.47 -17.17 5.18
C GLY A 406 -36.46 -17.32 6.32
N VAL A 407 -37.05 -16.21 6.79
CA VAL A 407 -38.06 -16.22 7.85
C VAL A 407 -39.35 -16.88 7.38
N ALA A 408 -39.82 -16.61 6.16
CA ALA A 408 -41.01 -17.28 5.62
C ALA A 408 -40.80 -18.78 5.49
N THR A 409 -39.62 -19.21 5.03
CA THR A 409 -39.24 -20.63 4.93
C THR A 409 -39.19 -21.27 6.33
N ALA A 410 -38.63 -20.58 7.32
CA ALA A 410 -38.57 -21.05 8.70
C ALA A 410 -39.97 -21.20 9.32
N ILE A 411 -40.86 -20.20 9.14
CA ILE A 411 -42.25 -20.26 9.60
C ILE A 411 -42.96 -21.44 8.94
N TYR A 412 -42.81 -21.61 7.62
CA TYR A 412 -43.44 -22.72 6.91
C TYR A 412 -42.94 -24.08 7.41
N LEU A 413 -41.63 -24.28 7.49
CA LEU A 413 -41.04 -25.55 7.90
C LEU A 413 -41.33 -25.89 9.37
N GLU A 414 -41.35 -24.90 10.26
CA GLU A 414 -41.54 -25.15 11.69
C GLU A 414 -43.01 -25.24 12.08
N GLU A 415 -43.89 -24.40 11.52
CA GLU A 415 -45.28 -24.31 11.95
C GLU A 415 -46.26 -25.03 11.02
N PHE A 416 -46.00 -25.11 9.71
CA PHE A 416 -46.97 -25.63 8.74
C PHE A 416 -46.59 -26.96 8.11
N ALA A 417 -45.29 -27.24 7.92
CA ALA A 417 -44.85 -28.39 7.15
C ALA A 417 -45.14 -29.72 7.88
N PRO A 418 -45.74 -30.70 7.19
CA PRO A 418 -45.92 -32.03 7.77
C PRO A 418 -44.57 -32.75 7.87
N LYS A 419 -44.40 -33.60 8.89
CA LYS A 419 -43.22 -34.47 9.03
C LYS A 419 -43.30 -35.61 8.04
N ASN A 420 -42.67 -35.44 6.88
CA ASN A 420 -42.61 -36.44 5.82
C ASN A 420 -41.25 -36.39 5.11
N ARG A 421 -41.00 -37.37 4.23
CA ARG A 421 -39.72 -37.49 3.52
C ARG A 421 -39.40 -36.26 2.65
N ALA A 422 -40.40 -35.54 2.15
CA ALA A 422 -40.17 -34.34 1.35
C ALA A 422 -39.65 -33.19 2.21
N THR A 423 -40.25 -32.97 3.38
CA THR A 423 -39.76 -32.00 4.37
C THR A 423 -38.36 -32.39 4.83
N ASP A 424 -38.10 -33.68 5.13
CA ASP A 424 -36.76 -34.15 5.51
C ASP A 424 -35.71 -33.86 4.43
N VAL A 425 -36.04 -34.06 3.15
CA VAL A 425 -35.14 -33.73 2.02
C VAL A 425 -34.86 -32.22 1.97
N ILE A 426 -35.86 -31.36 2.17
CA ILE A 426 -35.66 -29.91 2.20
C ILE A 426 -34.72 -29.52 3.34
N GLU A 427 -34.92 -30.06 4.54
CA GLU A 427 -34.08 -29.78 5.70
C GLU A 427 -32.62 -30.21 5.48
N VAL A 428 -32.40 -31.39 4.92
CA VAL A 428 -31.06 -31.87 4.58
C VAL A 428 -30.39 -30.94 3.56
N ASN A 429 -31.10 -30.48 2.54
CA ASN A 429 -30.55 -29.57 1.53
C ASN A 429 -30.20 -28.19 2.10
N ILE A 430 -30.99 -27.64 3.03
CA ILE A 430 -30.67 -26.39 3.73
C ILE A 430 -29.36 -26.54 4.51
N ASN A 431 -29.20 -27.63 5.25
CA ASN A 431 -27.97 -27.89 6.01
C ASN A 431 -26.77 -28.15 5.08
N ASN A 432 -26.97 -28.84 3.96
CA ASN A 432 -25.92 -29.06 2.97
C ASN A 432 -25.47 -27.74 2.33
N LEU A 433 -26.42 -26.86 1.96
CA LEU A 433 -26.13 -25.53 1.42
C LEU A 433 -25.32 -24.68 2.40
N ALA A 434 -25.63 -24.75 3.70
CA ALA A 434 -24.87 -24.05 4.73
C ALA A 434 -23.42 -24.54 4.88
N ALA A 435 -23.11 -25.75 4.39
CA ALA A 435 -21.77 -26.35 4.43
C ALA A 435 -20.98 -26.15 3.13
N VAL A 436 -21.57 -25.57 2.09
CA VAL A 436 -20.90 -25.33 0.81
C VAL A 436 -19.86 -24.22 0.98
N PRO A 437 -18.59 -24.41 0.54
CA PRO A 437 -17.58 -23.36 0.56
C PRO A 437 -18.01 -22.13 -0.26
N SER A 438 -17.73 -20.91 0.25
CA SER A 438 -18.23 -19.67 -0.35
C SER A 438 -17.79 -19.43 -1.80
N ILE A 439 -16.61 -19.94 -2.20
CA ILE A 439 -16.12 -19.87 -3.59
C ILE A 439 -17.06 -20.58 -4.60
N VAL A 440 -17.75 -21.64 -4.17
CA VAL A 440 -18.67 -22.39 -5.05
C VAL A 440 -19.90 -21.54 -5.37
N PHE A 441 -20.36 -20.71 -4.43
CA PHE A 441 -21.44 -19.75 -4.69
C PHE A 441 -21.02 -18.67 -5.69
N GLY A 442 -19.76 -18.21 -5.66
CA GLY A 442 -19.23 -17.28 -6.66
C GLY A 442 -19.24 -17.86 -8.07
N LEU A 443 -18.76 -19.10 -8.24
CA LEU A 443 -18.80 -19.81 -9.53
C LEU A 443 -20.24 -20.02 -10.02
N LEU A 444 -21.17 -20.35 -9.13
CA LEU A 444 -22.59 -20.44 -9.46
C LEU A 444 -23.15 -19.08 -9.90
N GLY A 445 -22.79 -18.00 -9.22
CA GLY A 445 -23.17 -16.64 -9.56
C GLY A 445 -22.71 -16.22 -10.95
N LEU A 446 -21.45 -16.49 -11.27
CA LEU A 446 -20.90 -16.26 -12.62
C LEU A 446 -21.68 -17.06 -13.68
N ALA A 447 -21.93 -18.35 -13.43
CA ALA A 447 -22.63 -19.20 -14.39
C ALA A 447 -24.10 -18.78 -14.60
N VAL A 448 -24.83 -18.50 -13.52
CA VAL A 448 -26.28 -18.26 -13.56
C VAL A 448 -26.61 -16.80 -13.82
N PHE A 449 -26.02 -15.87 -13.07
CA PHE A 449 -26.39 -14.47 -13.14
C PHE A 449 -25.67 -13.72 -14.25
N VAL A 450 -24.37 -13.94 -14.41
CA VAL A 450 -23.59 -13.26 -15.45
C VAL A 450 -23.75 -13.95 -16.80
N ASN A 451 -23.47 -15.25 -16.89
CA ASN A 451 -23.44 -15.93 -18.19
C ASN A 451 -24.83 -16.28 -18.72
N PHE A 452 -25.72 -16.80 -17.88
CA PHE A 452 -27.06 -17.21 -18.31
C PHE A 452 -28.07 -16.05 -18.31
N ALA A 453 -28.19 -15.30 -17.21
CA ALA A 453 -29.12 -14.17 -17.11
C ALA A 453 -28.57 -12.85 -17.71
N ASN A 454 -27.33 -12.85 -18.21
CA ASN A 454 -26.67 -11.71 -18.85
C ASN A 454 -26.67 -10.43 -18.01
N LEU A 455 -26.57 -10.57 -16.68
CA LEU A 455 -26.43 -9.43 -15.77
C LEU A 455 -25.01 -8.88 -15.82
N GLY A 456 -24.88 -7.56 -15.63
CA GLY A 456 -23.59 -6.87 -15.67
C GLY A 456 -22.60 -7.41 -14.65
N ARG A 457 -21.35 -7.61 -15.09
CA ARG A 457 -20.23 -7.88 -14.17
C ARG A 457 -19.97 -6.67 -13.28
N SER A 458 -19.45 -6.91 -12.09
CA SER A 458 -19.11 -5.87 -11.11
C SER A 458 -20.33 -5.03 -10.66
N ALA A 459 -21.55 -5.54 -10.85
CA ALA A 459 -22.76 -4.90 -10.38
C ALA A 459 -23.08 -5.34 -8.94
N PRO A 460 -23.38 -4.41 -8.01
CA PRO A 460 -23.85 -4.75 -6.66
C PRO A 460 -25.06 -5.69 -6.66
N LEU A 461 -25.88 -5.64 -7.72
CA LEU A 461 -27.01 -6.56 -7.88
C LEU A 461 -26.58 -8.03 -7.89
N VAL A 462 -25.57 -8.37 -8.71
CA VAL A 462 -25.11 -9.76 -8.87
C VAL A 462 -24.47 -10.25 -7.58
N GLY A 463 -23.58 -9.45 -6.98
CA GLY A 463 -22.95 -9.77 -5.71
C GLY A 463 -23.98 -9.98 -4.59
N GLY A 464 -24.98 -9.09 -4.49
CA GLY A 464 -26.07 -9.20 -3.53
C GLY A 464 -26.92 -10.47 -3.71
N LEU A 465 -27.19 -10.88 -4.95
CA LEU A 465 -27.92 -12.13 -5.24
C LEU A 465 -27.12 -13.37 -4.84
N VAL A 466 -25.82 -13.41 -5.13
CA VAL A 466 -24.95 -14.52 -4.71
C VAL A 466 -24.86 -14.61 -3.19
N LEU A 467 -24.61 -13.48 -2.52
CA LEU A 467 -24.57 -13.41 -1.06
C LEU A 467 -25.92 -13.78 -0.44
N THR A 468 -27.04 -13.46 -1.09
CA THR A 468 -28.38 -13.90 -0.66
C THR A 468 -28.47 -15.42 -0.62
N LEU A 469 -28.04 -16.11 -1.69
CA LEU A 469 -28.05 -17.58 -1.74
C LEU A 469 -27.19 -18.21 -0.64
N MET A 470 -26.02 -17.62 -0.38
CA MET A 470 -25.10 -18.07 0.66
C MET A 470 -25.66 -17.83 2.07
N THR A 471 -26.32 -16.70 2.31
CA THR A 471 -26.79 -16.26 3.63
C THR A 471 -28.13 -16.88 4.01
N LEU A 472 -28.94 -17.28 3.03
CA LEU A 472 -30.29 -17.80 3.23
C LEU A 472 -30.34 -19.00 4.19
N PRO A 473 -29.49 -20.05 4.07
CA PRO A 473 -29.47 -21.17 5.02
C PRO A 473 -29.23 -20.75 6.47
N THR A 474 -28.30 -19.81 6.69
CA THR A 474 -27.97 -19.29 8.02
C THR A 474 -29.18 -18.63 8.67
N ILE A 475 -29.92 -17.80 7.92
CA ILE A 475 -31.14 -17.16 8.40
C ILE A 475 -32.23 -18.19 8.68
N ILE A 476 -32.43 -19.18 7.79
CA ILE A 476 -33.45 -20.23 7.98
C ILE A 476 -33.19 -21.00 9.27
N ILE A 477 -31.95 -21.47 9.47
CA ILE A 477 -31.58 -22.29 10.64
C ILE A 477 -31.79 -21.50 11.93
N ALA A 478 -31.32 -20.26 11.98
CA ALA A 478 -31.48 -19.41 13.15
C ALA A 478 -32.95 -19.06 13.43
N ALA A 479 -33.73 -18.73 12.39
CA ALA A 479 -35.14 -18.40 12.55
C ALA A 479 -35.97 -19.59 13.03
N ARG A 480 -35.68 -20.81 12.56
CA ARG A 480 -36.31 -22.04 13.06
C ARG A 480 -36.00 -22.29 14.53
N ALA A 481 -34.73 -22.16 14.91
CA ALA A 481 -34.32 -22.30 16.30
C ALA A 481 -35.06 -21.30 17.21
N ALA A 482 -35.21 -20.05 16.76
CA ALA A 482 -35.94 -19.01 17.48
C ALA A 482 -37.45 -19.32 17.61
N LEU A 483 -38.11 -19.74 16.53
CA LEU A 483 -39.53 -20.13 16.55
C LEU A 483 -39.78 -21.33 17.49
N LYS A 484 -38.90 -22.33 17.42
CA LYS A 484 -38.96 -23.54 18.25
C LYS A 484 -38.74 -23.25 19.74
N ALA A 485 -38.00 -22.21 20.08
CA ALA A 485 -37.76 -21.81 21.47
C ALA A 485 -39.00 -21.22 22.15
N VAL A 486 -39.99 -20.73 21.38
CA VAL A 486 -41.24 -20.20 21.95
C VAL A 486 -42.04 -21.35 22.59
N PRO A 487 -42.45 -21.24 23.87
CA PRO A 487 -43.17 -22.32 24.55
C PRO A 487 -44.47 -22.74 23.83
N PRO A 488 -44.80 -24.05 23.77
CA PRO A 488 -46.05 -24.53 23.17
C PRO A 488 -47.31 -23.95 23.81
N SER A 489 -47.26 -23.65 25.12
CA SER A 489 -48.38 -23.06 25.87
C SER A 489 -48.88 -21.74 25.29
N ILE A 490 -48.01 -20.95 24.64
CA ILE A 490 -48.41 -19.69 23.97
C ILE A 490 -49.31 -19.98 22.77
N ARG A 491 -49.01 -21.04 22.00
CA ARG A 491 -49.81 -21.46 20.84
C ARG A 491 -51.16 -22.01 21.29
N GLU A 492 -51.14 -22.87 22.30
CA GLU A 492 -52.34 -23.47 22.87
C GLU A 492 -53.27 -22.42 23.50
N ALA A 493 -52.71 -21.43 24.20
CA ALA A 493 -53.49 -20.33 24.77
C ALA A 493 -54.16 -19.46 23.69
N ALA A 494 -53.42 -19.12 22.62
CA ALA A 494 -53.96 -18.36 21.49
C ALA A 494 -55.09 -19.11 20.77
N LEU A 495 -54.90 -20.40 20.50
CA LEU A 495 -55.95 -21.25 19.93
C LEU A 495 -57.16 -21.39 20.89
N GLY A 496 -56.90 -21.49 22.21
CA GLY A 496 -57.93 -21.61 23.24
C GLY A 496 -58.85 -20.40 23.37
N VAL A 497 -58.39 -19.20 22.99
CA VAL A 497 -59.23 -17.99 22.90
C VAL A 497 -59.87 -17.78 21.52
N GLY A 498 -59.76 -18.78 20.63
CA GLY A 498 -60.38 -18.76 19.30
C GLY A 498 -59.54 -18.13 18.19
N ALA A 499 -58.25 -17.84 18.41
CA ALA A 499 -57.38 -17.36 17.34
C ALA A 499 -57.13 -18.48 16.32
N SER A 500 -57.02 -18.13 15.03
CA SER A 500 -56.56 -19.07 14.01
C SER A 500 -55.08 -19.40 14.18
N LYS A 501 -54.62 -20.52 13.62
CA LYS A 501 -53.19 -20.89 13.63
C LYS A 501 -52.30 -19.78 13.07
N THR A 502 -52.72 -19.15 11.98
CA THR A 502 -52.03 -17.99 11.38
C THR A 502 -52.00 -16.80 12.34
N GLN A 503 -53.12 -16.46 12.97
CA GLN A 503 -53.16 -15.37 13.97
C GLN A 503 -52.26 -15.68 15.18
N SER A 504 -52.26 -16.92 15.67
CA SER A 504 -51.36 -17.35 16.75
C SER A 504 -49.90 -17.15 16.37
N ILE A 505 -49.52 -17.48 15.13
CA ILE A 505 -48.14 -17.35 14.66
C ILE A 505 -47.77 -15.87 14.53
N PHE A 506 -48.52 -15.08 13.76
CA PHE A 506 -48.15 -13.71 13.46
C PHE A 506 -48.32 -12.73 14.62
N HIS A 507 -49.29 -12.95 15.52
CA HIS A 507 -49.52 -12.04 16.65
C HIS A 507 -48.79 -12.42 17.94
N HIS A 508 -48.43 -13.70 18.11
CA HIS A 508 -47.80 -14.16 19.35
C HIS A 508 -46.45 -14.83 19.11
N VAL A 509 -46.38 -15.90 18.32
CA VAL A 509 -45.13 -16.68 18.19
C VAL A 509 -44.02 -15.89 17.50
N LEU A 510 -44.31 -15.30 16.34
CA LEU A 510 -43.33 -14.57 15.55
C LEU A 510 -42.78 -13.36 16.31
N PRO A 511 -43.61 -12.47 16.92
CA PRO A 511 -43.11 -11.37 17.75
C PRO A 511 -42.22 -11.83 18.91
N LEU A 512 -42.56 -12.94 19.59
CA LEU A 512 -41.71 -13.50 20.66
C LEU A 512 -40.39 -14.06 20.12
N ALA A 513 -40.38 -14.60 18.90
CA ALA A 513 -39.19 -15.15 18.26
C ALA A 513 -38.32 -14.07 17.57
N MET A 514 -38.86 -12.88 17.30
CA MET A 514 -38.16 -11.81 16.56
C MET A 514 -36.75 -11.49 17.10
N PRO A 515 -36.51 -11.35 18.42
CA PRO A 515 -35.16 -11.08 18.91
C PRO A 515 -34.14 -12.16 18.51
N GLY A 516 -34.55 -13.43 18.51
CA GLY A 516 -33.71 -14.55 18.09
C GLY A 516 -33.50 -14.58 16.56
N ILE A 517 -34.56 -14.29 15.79
CA ILE A 517 -34.49 -14.18 14.33
C ILE A 517 -33.52 -13.06 13.94
N LEU A 518 -33.67 -11.86 14.52
CA LEU A 518 -32.82 -10.70 14.25
C LEU A 518 -31.35 -10.99 14.60
N THR A 519 -31.09 -11.71 15.70
CA THR A 519 -29.73 -12.14 16.05
C THR A 519 -29.14 -13.03 14.94
N GLY A 520 -29.90 -14.02 14.47
CA GLY A 520 -29.50 -14.88 13.36
C GLY A 520 -29.26 -14.12 12.05
N THR A 521 -30.11 -13.15 11.76
CA THR A 521 -29.96 -12.28 10.58
C THR A 521 -28.72 -11.40 10.67
N ILE A 522 -28.43 -10.81 11.84
CA ILE A 522 -27.22 -10.00 12.05
C ILE A 522 -25.98 -10.85 11.85
N ILE A 523 -25.94 -12.08 12.38
CA ILE A 523 -24.81 -13.01 12.18
C ILE A 523 -24.65 -13.35 10.70
N GLY A 524 -25.74 -13.68 10.00
CA GLY A 524 -25.70 -13.98 8.57
C GLY A 524 -25.22 -12.79 7.73
N MET A 525 -25.69 -11.57 8.04
CA MET A 525 -25.26 -10.35 7.37
C MET A 525 -23.79 -10.01 7.65
N ALA A 526 -23.34 -10.15 8.89
CA ALA A 526 -21.95 -9.90 9.26
C ALA A 526 -21.00 -10.84 8.53
N GLN A 527 -21.40 -12.11 8.38
CA GLN A 527 -20.66 -13.06 7.56
C GLN A 527 -20.66 -12.63 6.09
N ALA A 528 -21.82 -12.32 5.51
CA ALA A 528 -21.93 -11.92 4.11
C ALA A 528 -21.08 -10.66 3.78
N LEU A 529 -21.05 -9.68 4.69
CA LEU A 529 -20.25 -8.46 4.52
C LEU A 529 -18.75 -8.74 4.53
N GLY A 530 -18.31 -9.78 5.25
CA GLY A 530 -16.91 -10.19 5.35
C GLY A 530 -16.44 -11.16 4.26
N GLU A 531 -17.32 -11.59 3.36
CA GLU A 531 -17.02 -12.60 2.33
C GLU A 531 -16.54 -11.95 1.04
N THR A 532 -15.36 -12.37 0.57
CA THR A 532 -14.77 -11.89 -0.70
C THR A 532 -14.78 -12.95 -1.79
N ALA A 533 -14.62 -14.23 -1.42
CA ALA A 533 -14.60 -15.36 -2.34
C ALA A 533 -15.83 -15.46 -3.29
N PRO A 534 -17.09 -15.21 -2.84
CA PRO A 534 -18.24 -15.27 -3.74
C PRO A 534 -18.35 -14.06 -4.68
N LEU A 535 -17.50 -13.03 -4.52
CA LEU A 535 -17.54 -11.77 -5.26
C LEU A 535 -16.38 -11.61 -6.26
N LEU A 536 -15.56 -12.66 -6.45
CA LEU A 536 -14.39 -12.68 -7.33
C LEU A 536 -14.74 -12.60 -8.83
#